data_AF-A0AAJ1S9E7-F1
#
_entry.id   AF-A0AAJ1S9E7-F1
#
_cell.length_a   1.000
_cell.length_b   1.000
_cell.length_c   1.000
_cell.angle_alpha   90.00
_cell.angle_beta   90.00
_cell.angle_gamma   90.00
#
_symmetry.space_group_name_H-M   'P 1'
#
loop_
_entity.id
_entity.type
_entity.pdbx_description
1 polymer ?
#
loop_
_entity_poly.entity_id
_entity_poly.type
_entity_poly.pdbx_seq_one_letter_code
_entity_poly.pdbx_strand_id
1 'polypeptide(L)'
;MPNSKNTARHGETTKNSKVNIPIDLHQQARAAVRLVERVTGRRYTFAQFVREAFVAQLTVIARDYNSGRAIVPDTEPLEPGRR
;
A
#
# COMPACT_ATOMS: atom_id res chain seq x y z
N MET A 1 39.47 -15.94 -25.61
CA MET A 1 38.23 -15.19 -25.31
C MET A 1 37.45 -15.94 -24.24
N PRO A 2 37.49 -15.55 -22.95
CA PRO A 2 36.65 -16.17 -21.94
C PRO A 2 35.23 -15.58 -21.96
N ASN A 3 34.24 -16.47 -21.99
CA ASN A 3 32.82 -16.18 -22.02
C ASN A 3 32.32 -15.85 -20.61
N SER A 4 32.07 -14.57 -20.32
CA SER A 4 31.57 -14.13 -19.01
C SER A 4 30.06 -14.37 -18.94
N LYS A 5 29.66 -15.45 -18.28
CA LYS A 5 28.25 -15.75 -17.96
C LYS A 5 27.71 -14.66 -17.04
N ASN A 6 26.98 -13.74 -17.67
CA ASN A 6 25.75 -13.11 -17.23
C ASN A 6 25.44 -13.25 -15.72
N THR A 7 26.03 -12.36 -14.92
CA THR A 7 25.56 -12.09 -13.56
C THR A 7 24.21 -11.39 -13.66
N ALA A 8 23.15 -12.17 -13.78
CA ALA A 8 21.79 -11.69 -13.57
C ALA A 8 21.74 -11.10 -12.15
N ARG A 9 21.77 -9.77 -12.06
CA ARG A 9 21.40 -9.04 -10.85
C ARG A 9 19.98 -9.50 -10.52
N HIS A 10 19.83 -10.29 -9.45
CA HIS A 10 18.53 -10.48 -8.81
C HIS A 10 18.07 -9.10 -8.34
N GLY A 11 17.31 -8.41 -9.20
CA GLY A 11 16.56 -7.23 -8.79
C GLY A 11 15.64 -7.67 -7.68
N GLU A 12 15.88 -7.17 -6.47
CA GLU A 12 15.00 -7.30 -5.32
C GLU A 12 13.57 -7.01 -5.78
N THR A 13 12.80 -8.07 -5.98
CA THR A 13 11.41 -7.94 -6.39
C THR A 13 10.71 -7.36 -5.18
N THR A 14 10.31 -6.09 -5.23
CA THR A 14 9.59 -5.44 -4.14
C THR A 14 8.40 -6.35 -3.80
N LYS A 15 8.43 -6.96 -2.61
CA LYS A 15 7.41 -7.93 -2.20
C LYS A 15 6.09 -7.17 -2.01
N ASN A 16 5.13 -7.42 -2.89
CA ASN A 16 3.80 -6.80 -2.81
C ASN A 16 2.89 -7.62 -1.89
N SER A 17 2.18 -6.95 -0.99
CA SER A 17 1.14 -7.55 -0.14
C SER A 17 -0.22 -7.57 -0.85
N LYS A 18 -1.09 -8.52 -0.48
CA LYS A 18 -2.50 -8.60 -0.92
C LYS A 18 -3.40 -8.50 0.31
N VAL A 19 -4.47 -7.71 0.20
CA VAL A 19 -5.48 -7.55 1.26
C VAL A 19 -6.87 -7.82 0.70
N ASN A 20 -7.70 -8.51 1.48
CA ASN A 20 -9.09 -8.75 1.11
C ASN A 20 -9.92 -7.52 1.52
N ILE A 21 -10.68 -6.96 0.58
CA ILE A 21 -11.54 -5.79 0.78
C ILE A 21 -12.93 -6.15 0.24
N PRO A 22 -14.03 -5.77 0.93
CA PRO A 22 -15.38 -5.91 0.38
C PRO A 22 -15.49 -5.30 -1.02
N ILE A 23 -16.18 -5.98 -1.92
CA ILE A 23 -16.21 -5.62 -3.34
C ILE A 23 -16.77 -4.20 -3.56
N ASP A 24 -17.82 -3.83 -2.83
CA ASP A 24 -18.46 -2.52 -2.96
C ASP A 24 -17.52 -1.39 -2.53
N LEU A 25 -16.78 -1.58 -1.43
CA LEU A 25 -15.79 -0.61 -0.95
C LEU A 25 -14.65 -0.44 -1.96
N HIS A 26 -14.19 -1.53 -2.58
CA HIS A 26 -13.19 -1.46 -3.64
C HIS A 26 -13.72 -0.72 -4.90
N GLN A 27 -14.99 -0.90 -5.25
CA GLN A 27 -15.63 -0.14 -6.34
C GLN A 27 -15.75 1.35 -6.01
N GLN A 28 -16.14 1.70 -4.79
CA GLN A 28 -16.17 3.09 -4.31
C GLN A 28 -14.79 3.74 -4.36
N ALA A 29 -13.75 3.03 -3.91
CA ALA A 29 -12.36 3.50 -4.00
C ALA A 29 -11.94 3.76 -5.46
N ARG A 30 -12.33 2.89 -6.40
CA ARG A 30 -12.08 3.13 -7.84
C ARG A 30 -12.80 4.37 -8.36
N ALA A 31 -14.04 4.61 -7.92
CA ALA A 31 -14.78 5.81 -8.28
C ALA A 31 -14.11 7.08 -7.75
N ALA A 32 -13.64 7.07 -6.50
CA ALA A 32 -12.90 8.18 -5.89
C ALA A 32 -11.62 8.50 -6.66
N VAL A 33 -10.84 7.48 -7.04
CA VAL A 33 -9.62 7.68 -7.84
C VAL A 33 -9.93 8.37 -9.17
N ARG A 34 -10.95 7.90 -9.90
CA ARG A 34 -11.38 8.51 -11.17
C ARG A 34 -11.86 9.96 -11.00
N LEU A 35 -12.51 10.26 -9.88
CA LEU A 35 -12.94 11.62 -9.57
C LEU A 35 -11.74 12.55 -9.40
N VAL A 36 -10.71 12.14 -8.65
CA VAL A 36 -9.49 12.94 -8.44
C VAL A 36 -8.78 13.20 -9.77
N GLU A 37 -8.61 12.17 -10.61
CA GLU A 37 -7.99 12.34 -11.93
C GLU A 37 -8.78 13.32 -12.80
N ARG A 38 -10.12 13.22 -12.80
CA ARG A 38 -11.00 14.13 -13.55
C ARG A 38 -10.89 15.58 -13.08
N VAL A 39 -10.88 15.80 -11.77
CA VAL A 39 -10.88 17.15 -11.19
C VAL A 39 -9.50 17.81 -11.32
N THR A 40 -8.43 17.05 -11.16
CA THR A 40 -7.06 17.60 -11.12
C THR A 40 -6.34 17.56 -12.46
N GLY A 41 -6.82 16.75 -13.41
CA GLY A 41 -6.12 16.46 -14.67
C GLY A 41 -4.81 15.68 -14.48
N ARG A 42 -4.50 15.25 -13.26
CA ARG A 42 -3.27 14.52 -12.94
C ARG A 42 -3.55 13.05 -12.77
N ARG A 43 -2.60 12.22 -13.21
CA ARG A 43 -2.66 10.79 -12.96
C ARG A 43 -2.63 10.52 -11.46
N TYR A 44 -3.61 9.78 -10.98
CA TYR A 44 -3.77 9.38 -9.59
C TYR A 44 -4.13 7.90 -9.57
N THR A 45 -3.23 7.07 -9.04
CA THR A 45 -3.38 5.61 -9.17
C THR A 45 -4.08 5.01 -7.96
N PHE A 46 -4.70 3.85 -8.15
CA PHE A 46 -5.27 3.09 -7.03
C PHE A 46 -4.22 2.72 -5.97
N ALA A 47 -2.99 2.42 -6.39
CA ALA A 47 -1.89 2.14 -5.47
C ALA A 47 -1.50 3.37 -4.65
N GLN A 48 -1.54 4.57 -5.25
CA GLN A 48 -1.31 5.83 -4.55
C GLN A 48 -2.43 6.10 -3.53
N PHE A 49 -3.69 5.94 -3.94
CA PHE A 49 -4.85 6.05 -3.04
C PHE A 49 -4.72 5.14 -1.81
N VAL A 50 -4.41 3.86 -2.02
CA VAL A 50 -4.24 2.90 -0.91
C VAL A 50 -3.07 3.27 0.00
N ARG A 51 -1.95 3.73 -0.58
CA ARG A 51 -0.79 4.18 0.21
C ARG A 51 -1.12 5.38 1.08
N GLU A 52 -1.77 6.40 0.50
CA GLU A 52 -2.19 7.60 1.22
C GLU A 52 -3.22 7.27 2.31
N ALA A 53 -4.18 6.39 2.02
CA ALA A 53 -5.15 5.91 3.01
C ALA A 53 -4.46 5.20 4.20
N PHE A 54 -3.47 4.34 3.94
CA PHE A 54 -2.68 3.72 5.01
C PHE A 54 -1.91 4.75 5.84
N VAL A 55 -1.22 5.70 5.20
CA VAL A 55 -0.46 6.74 5.92
C VAL A 55 -1.38 7.60 6.78
N ALA A 56 -2.54 7.99 6.25
CA ALA A 56 -3.53 8.75 6.99
C ALA A 56 -4.03 7.99 8.23
N GLN A 57 -4.40 6.71 8.06
CA GLN A 57 -4.89 5.89 9.16
C GLN A 57 -3.80 5.58 10.19
N LEU A 58 -2.55 5.35 9.77
CA LEU A 58 -1.42 5.18 10.69
C LEU A 58 -1.18 6.43 11.53
N THR A 59 -1.39 7.62 10.96
CA THR A 59 -1.28 8.89 11.69
C THR A 59 -2.36 9.03 12.76
N VAL A 60 -3.60 8.65 12.44
CA VAL A 60 -4.71 8.59 13.40
C VAL A 60 -4.36 7.62 14.54
N ILE A 61 -3.92 6.41 14.21
CA ILE A 61 -3.58 5.39 15.20
C ILE A 61 -2.39 5.84 16.08
N ALA A 62 -1.35 6.42 15.48
CA ALA A 62 -0.20 6.94 16.20
C ALA A 62 -0.62 8.00 17.23
N ARG A 63 -1.47 8.93 16.82
CA ARG A 63 -2.00 9.98 17.70
C ARG A 63 -2.81 9.38 18.85
N ASP A 64 -3.76 8.51 18.54
CA ASP A 64 -4.76 8.06 19.50
C ASP A 64 -4.22 6.97 20.44
N TYR A 65 -3.29 6.14 19.96
CA TYR A 65 -2.84 4.93 20.67
C TYR A 65 -1.32 4.86 20.91
N ASN A 66 -0.50 5.69 20.26
CA ASN A 66 0.95 5.67 20.43
C ASN A 66 1.54 7.00 20.94
N SER A 67 0.74 7.81 21.64
CA SER A 67 1.17 9.12 22.16
C SER A 67 1.73 10.06 21.08
N GLY A 68 1.24 9.94 19.85
CA GLY A 68 1.72 10.69 18.69
C GLY A 68 3.06 10.19 18.11
N ARG A 69 3.67 9.14 18.64
CA ARG A 69 4.89 8.54 18.08
C ARG A 69 4.56 7.71 16.84
N ALA A 70 5.45 7.74 15.86
CA ALA A 70 5.30 6.95 14.63
C ALA A 70 5.20 5.45 14.92
N ILE A 71 4.32 4.76 14.19
CA ILE A 71 4.23 3.29 14.20
C ILE A 71 5.38 2.73 13.35
N VAL A 72 6.18 1.82 13.91
CA VAL A 72 7.29 1.17 13.20
C VAL A 72 6.82 -0.14 12.56
N PRO A 73 7.50 -0.63 11.49
CA PRO A 73 7.18 -1.92 10.91
C PRO A 73 7.28 -3.05 11.91
N ASP A 74 6.32 -3.97 11.85
CA ASP A 74 6.29 -5.21 12.61
C ASP A 74 6.27 -6.41 11.64
N THR A 75 7.09 -7.42 11.92
CA THR A 75 7.20 -8.64 11.12
C THR A 75 6.35 -9.79 11.66
N GLU A 76 5.80 -9.65 12.87
CA GLU A 76 4.90 -10.63 13.45
C GLU A 76 3.53 -10.58 12.72
N PRO A 77 3.06 -11.71 12.15
CA PRO A 77 1.75 -11.73 11.50
C PRO A 77 0.63 -11.53 12.51
N LEU A 78 -0.40 -10.78 12.11
CA LEU A 78 -1.64 -10.74 12.88
C LEU A 78 -2.33 -12.10 12.83
N GLU A 79 -2.96 -12.47 13.95
CA GLU A 79 -3.87 -13.62 13.98
C GLU A 79 -4.96 -13.48 12.90
N PRO A 80 -5.38 -14.59 12.28
CA PRO A 80 -6.45 -14.55 11.28
C PRO A 80 -7.70 -13.87 11.86
N GLY A 81 -8.22 -12.87 11.15
CA GLY A 81 -9.47 -12.23 11.54
C GLY A 81 -10.60 -13.25 11.64
N ARG A 82 -11.37 -13.22 12.73
CA ARG A 82 -12.60 -14.04 12.86
C ARG A 82 -13.58 -13.60 11.77
N ARG A 83 -14.11 -14.57 11.02
CA ARG A 83 -15.17 -14.38 10.03
C ARG A 83 -16.54 -14.30 10.70
#